data_AF-A0AAW2MYH4-F1
#
_entry.id   AF-A0AAW2MYH4-F1
#
_cell.length_a   1.000
_cell.length_b   1.000
_cell.length_c   1.000
_cell.angle_alpha   90.00
_cell.angle_beta   90.00
_cell.angle_gamma   90.00
#
_symmetry.space_group_name_H-M   'P 1'
#
loop_
_entity.id
_entity.type
_entity.pdbx_description
1 polymer ?
#
loop_
_entity_poly.entity_id
_entity_poly.type
_entity_poly.pdbx_seq_one_letter_code
_entity_poly.pdbx_strand_id
1 'polypeptide(L)'
;MSSLNSPQTHQSKSAQQHKIPESRTPIRETSDPPTDTKTAGVQENPAGVETLSASDAEESKSPVQETLPEPVKEEAEGEEEEEGECGFCLFMKGGGCIETFIDWEKCVEEGEKNKEDIVEKCFQATAALKKCMEAHSDYYAPLLQAEKAAEEEAAKQLEEEKERSNNQG
;
A
#
# COMPACT_ATOMS: atom_id res chain seq x y z
N MET A 1 -71.73 -6.36 -17.47
CA MET A 1 -71.59 -4.91 -17.23
C MET A 1 -71.19 -4.73 -15.78
N SER A 2 -69.90 -4.61 -15.50
CA SER A 2 -69.40 -4.22 -14.17
C SER A 2 -68.18 -3.35 -14.39
N SER A 3 -68.35 -2.08 -14.04
CA SER A 3 -67.44 -0.97 -14.31
C SER A 3 -66.10 -1.08 -13.58
N LEU A 4 -65.07 -0.63 -14.29
CA LEU A 4 -63.72 -0.35 -13.80
C LEU A 4 -63.71 0.61 -12.62
N ASN A 5 -62.84 0.34 -11.63
CA ASN A 5 -62.36 1.35 -10.69
C ASN A 5 -60.83 1.33 -10.70
N SER A 6 -60.23 2.42 -11.20
CA SER A 6 -58.81 2.76 -11.09
C SER A 6 -58.61 3.69 -9.89
N PRO A 7 -57.60 3.45 -9.02
CA PRO A 7 -57.18 4.46 -8.06
C PRO A 7 -56.25 5.50 -8.72
N GLN A 8 -56.59 6.77 -8.53
CA GLN A 8 -55.82 7.93 -8.97
C GLN A 8 -54.47 8.06 -8.26
N THR A 9 -53.50 8.55 -9.03
CA THR A 9 -52.20 9.07 -8.62
C THR A 9 -52.35 10.37 -7.83
N HIS A 10 -51.81 10.41 -6.61
CA HIS A 10 -51.60 11.67 -5.88
C HIS A 10 -50.16 12.15 -6.12
N GLN A 11 -50.02 13.19 -6.94
CA GLN A 11 -48.84 14.04 -6.98
C GLN A 11 -48.84 14.95 -5.75
N SER A 12 -47.81 14.86 -4.91
CA SER A 12 -47.48 15.89 -3.94
C SER A 12 -46.19 16.57 -4.36
N LYS A 13 -46.32 17.65 -5.14
CA LYS A 13 -45.27 18.66 -5.31
C LYS A 13 -45.28 19.55 -4.07
N SER A 14 -44.19 19.59 -3.31
CA SER A 14 -43.92 20.69 -2.39
C SER A 14 -42.48 21.15 -2.60
N ALA A 15 -42.33 22.19 -3.41
CA ALA A 15 -41.13 23.00 -3.48
C ALA A 15 -41.27 24.09 -2.40
N GLN A 16 -40.44 24.04 -1.37
CA GLN A 16 -40.19 25.20 -0.52
C GLN A 16 -38.69 25.41 -0.38
N GLN A 17 -38.23 26.35 -1.20
CA GLN A 17 -36.92 26.96 -1.17
C GLN A 17 -37.02 28.10 -0.14
N HIS A 18 -36.49 27.89 1.07
CA HIS A 18 -36.35 28.97 2.05
C HIS A 18 -34.88 29.31 2.25
N LYS A 19 -34.62 30.60 2.01
CA LYS A 19 -33.35 31.31 1.95
C LYS A 19 -32.60 31.22 3.28
N ILE A 20 -31.31 30.91 3.22
CA ILE A 20 -30.34 31.12 4.31
C ILE A 20 -29.88 32.59 4.23
N PRO A 21 -29.94 33.38 5.31
CA PRO A 21 -29.37 34.71 5.33
C PRO A 21 -27.86 34.66 5.63
N GLU A 22 -27.07 35.26 4.74
CA GLU A 22 -25.66 35.56 4.96
C GLU A 22 -25.48 36.51 6.14
N SER A 23 -24.58 36.17 7.05
CA SER A 23 -24.01 37.12 8.00
C SER A 23 -22.49 37.08 7.92
N ARG A 24 -21.97 38.27 7.67
CA ARG A 24 -20.62 38.66 7.29
C ARG A 24 -19.83 39.05 8.53
N THR A 25 -18.60 38.58 8.66
CA THR A 25 -17.56 39.27 9.45
C THR A 25 -16.20 39.18 8.77
N PRO A 26 -15.33 40.19 8.93
CA PRO A 26 -14.44 40.66 7.88
C PRO A 26 -13.00 40.17 7.96
N ILE A 27 -12.35 40.26 6.79
CA ILE A 27 -10.93 40.09 6.46
C ILE A 27 -10.03 40.91 7.39
N ARG A 28 -8.91 40.31 7.81
CA ARG A 28 -7.69 41.02 8.17
C ARG A 28 -6.53 40.50 7.30
N GLU A 29 -6.27 41.22 6.23
CA GLU A 29 -4.95 41.29 5.58
C GLU A 29 -4.07 42.23 6.42
N THR A 30 -2.88 41.77 6.80
CA THR A 30 -1.70 42.61 7.07
C THR A 30 -0.47 41.73 6.83
N SER A 31 0.21 41.85 5.68
CA SER A 31 1.48 42.60 5.51
C SER A 31 2.75 41.81 5.84
N ASP A 32 3.39 41.21 4.82
CA ASP A 32 4.86 41.21 4.67
C ASP A 32 5.34 42.63 4.24
N PRO A 33 6.64 43.05 4.24
CA PRO A 33 7.95 42.32 4.32
C PRO A 33 8.98 43.11 5.23
N PRO A 34 10.35 43.13 5.07
CA PRO A 34 11.33 42.29 4.36
C PRO A 34 12.57 41.81 5.18
N THR A 35 13.30 40.85 4.58
CA THR A 35 14.76 40.56 4.53
C THR A 35 15.70 40.95 5.69
N ASP A 36 16.48 39.99 6.19
CA ASP A 36 17.94 40.19 6.27
C ASP A 36 18.78 38.91 6.21
N THR A 37 19.90 39.09 5.52
CA THR A 37 20.90 38.12 5.07
C THR A 37 21.99 37.97 6.11
N LYS A 38 22.35 36.74 6.54
CA LYS A 38 23.74 36.40 6.94
C LYS A 38 23.94 34.90 7.16
N THR A 39 24.76 34.25 6.32
CA THR A 39 25.96 33.49 6.74
C THR A 39 26.68 32.97 5.50
N ALA A 40 27.90 33.49 5.29
CA ALA A 40 28.96 32.91 4.48
C ALA A 40 29.46 31.62 5.17
N GLY A 41 29.86 30.57 4.46
CA GLY A 41 31.04 30.60 3.63
C GLY A 41 31.23 29.34 2.80
N VAL A 42 31.79 29.60 1.62
CA VAL A 42 32.22 28.70 0.55
C VAL A 42 33.48 27.93 0.95
N GLN A 43 33.62 26.68 0.51
CA GLN A 43 34.89 26.26 -0.08
C GLN A 43 34.68 25.16 -1.14
N GLU A 44 35.15 25.47 -2.34
CA GLU A 44 35.06 24.73 -3.60
C GLU A 44 36.38 23.98 -3.89
N ASN A 45 36.23 22.74 -4.39
CA ASN A 45 36.98 22.08 -5.50
C ASN A 45 38.49 21.71 -5.31
N PRO A 46 39.15 20.95 -6.24
CA PRO A 46 38.67 20.15 -7.40
C PRO A 46 39.34 18.75 -7.60
N ALA A 47 38.70 17.96 -8.49
CA ALA A 47 39.22 17.11 -9.59
C ALA A 47 40.29 15.99 -9.42
N GLY A 48 40.03 14.86 -10.11
CA GLY A 48 41.03 13.89 -10.56
C GLY A 48 40.43 12.55 -11.00
N VAL A 49 39.85 12.47 -12.20
CA VAL A 49 40.32 11.69 -13.37
C VAL A 49 40.36 10.15 -13.25
N GLU A 50 39.49 9.54 -14.05
CA GLU A 50 39.60 8.31 -14.85
C GLU A 50 40.51 7.16 -14.38
N THR A 51 39.94 5.96 -14.27
CA THR A 51 40.59 4.75 -14.83
C THR A 51 39.52 3.73 -15.21
N LEU A 52 39.36 3.58 -16.51
CA LEU A 52 38.83 2.39 -17.19
C LEU A 52 39.80 1.22 -16.93
N SER A 53 39.28 0.04 -16.60
CA SER A 53 39.96 -1.19 -16.98
C SER A 53 38.93 -2.28 -17.24
N ALA A 54 38.61 -2.44 -18.52
CA ALA A 54 38.11 -3.69 -19.07
C ALA A 54 39.21 -4.74 -18.98
N SER A 55 38.85 -5.99 -18.70
CA SER A 55 39.63 -7.15 -19.09
C SER A 55 38.63 -8.22 -19.52
N ASP A 56 38.63 -8.40 -20.83
CA ASP A 56 37.92 -9.42 -21.58
C ASP A 56 38.62 -10.78 -21.41
N ALA A 57 37.83 -11.85 -21.58
CA ALA A 57 38.16 -13.23 -21.90
C ALA A 57 39.31 -13.95 -21.14
N GLU A 58 39.03 -15.17 -20.68
CA GLU A 58 39.49 -16.37 -21.39
C GLU A 58 38.79 -17.62 -20.81
N GLU A 59 38.26 -18.40 -21.73
CA GLU A 59 37.73 -19.75 -21.60
C GLU A 59 38.82 -20.74 -21.14
N SER A 60 38.56 -21.56 -20.11
CA SER A 60 38.86 -23.01 -20.19
C SER A 60 38.65 -23.80 -18.89
N LYS A 61 37.84 -24.84 -19.03
CA LYS A 61 38.14 -26.22 -18.63
C LYS A 61 37.96 -26.62 -17.16
N SER A 62 36.79 -27.19 -16.89
CA SER A 62 36.58 -28.24 -15.88
C SER A 62 37.59 -29.38 -16.05
N PRO A 63 38.05 -30.02 -14.96
CA PRO A 63 37.47 -31.34 -14.66
C PRO A 63 37.26 -31.62 -13.16
N VAL A 64 36.10 -32.22 -12.91
CA VAL A 64 35.68 -33.04 -11.77
C VAL A 64 36.83 -33.83 -11.13
N GLN A 65 36.87 -33.88 -9.79
CA GLN A 65 37.27 -35.08 -9.05
C GLN A 65 36.71 -35.07 -7.62
N GLU A 66 35.75 -35.99 -7.45
CA GLU A 66 35.20 -36.56 -6.24
C GLU A 66 36.29 -37.05 -5.27
N THR A 67 36.29 -36.57 -4.03
CA THR A 67 36.68 -37.35 -2.84
C THR A 67 36.14 -36.68 -1.58
N LEU A 68 35.18 -37.35 -0.93
CA LEU A 68 34.71 -37.06 0.43
C LEU A 68 35.69 -37.70 1.43
N PRO A 69 36.00 -37.04 2.55
CA PRO A 69 35.69 -37.68 3.83
C PRO A 69 35.13 -36.71 4.91
N GLU A 70 34.22 -37.25 5.72
CA GLU A 70 33.55 -36.71 6.92
C GLU A 70 34.52 -36.34 8.08
N PRO A 71 34.04 -35.87 9.26
CA PRO A 71 33.11 -34.78 9.56
C PRO A 71 33.78 -33.76 10.53
N VAL A 72 33.76 -32.47 10.22
CA VAL A 72 34.12 -31.41 11.18
C VAL A 72 32.86 -30.98 11.93
N LYS A 73 32.85 -31.22 13.24
CA LYS A 73 32.01 -30.48 14.19
C LYS A 73 32.50 -29.03 14.18
N GLU A 74 31.79 -28.17 13.49
CA GLU A 74 31.82 -26.73 13.73
C GLU A 74 30.45 -26.32 14.25
N GLU A 75 30.45 -25.88 15.50
CA GLU A 75 29.43 -24.95 15.98
C GLU A 75 29.66 -23.64 15.20
N ALA A 76 28.71 -23.29 14.34
CA ALA A 76 28.55 -21.95 13.80
C ALA A 76 27.18 -21.50 14.35
N GLU A 77 27.19 -20.79 15.47
CA GLU A 77 27.09 -19.33 15.48
C GLU A 77 25.88 -18.89 14.65
N GLY A 78 24.83 -18.49 15.38
CA GLY A 78 23.60 -17.99 14.81
C GLY A 78 23.92 -16.89 13.81
N GLU A 79 23.58 -17.15 12.56
CA GLU A 79 23.33 -16.09 11.59
C GLU A 79 22.17 -15.28 12.16
N GLU A 80 22.51 -14.18 12.83
CA GLU A 80 21.60 -13.07 13.03
C GLU A 80 21.27 -12.57 11.63
N GLU A 81 20.25 -13.16 11.01
CA GLU A 81 19.67 -12.66 9.76
C GLU A 81 19.39 -11.18 9.99
N GLU A 82 20.16 -10.33 9.29
CA GLU A 82 19.86 -8.92 9.20
C GLU A 82 18.50 -8.84 8.48
N GLU A 83 17.43 -8.83 9.27
CA GLU A 83 16.06 -8.77 8.79
C GLU A 83 15.86 -7.37 8.19
N GLY A 84 16.29 -7.24 6.93
CA GLY A 84 16.21 -6.01 6.18
C GLY A 84 14.76 -5.55 6.12
N GLU A 85 14.54 -4.25 6.30
CA GLU A 85 13.18 -3.72 6.39
C GLU A 85 12.38 -4.10 5.13
N CYS A 86 11.24 -4.77 5.32
CA CYS A 86 10.37 -5.23 4.25
C CYS A 86 10.03 -4.06 3.31
N GLY A 87 10.31 -4.22 2.01
CA GLY A 87 10.11 -3.16 1.02
C GLY A 87 8.66 -2.65 0.94
N PHE A 88 7.68 -3.52 1.23
CA PHE A 88 6.28 -3.11 1.36
C PHE A 88 6.05 -2.27 2.62
N CYS A 89 6.60 -2.66 3.77
CA CYS A 89 6.52 -1.86 5.00
C CYS A 89 7.14 -0.46 4.80
N LEU A 90 8.29 -0.38 4.12
CA LEU A 90 8.92 0.90 3.76
C LEU A 90 8.00 1.77 2.90
N PHE A 91 7.39 1.19 1.86
CA PHE A 91 6.43 1.91 1.01
C PHE A 91 5.21 2.38 1.81
N MET A 92 4.63 1.52 2.65
CA MET A 92 3.45 1.87 3.43
C MET A 92 3.72 3.00 4.42
N LYS A 93 4.86 2.95 5.12
CA LYS A 93 5.31 4.00 6.05
C LYS A 93 5.72 5.30 5.34
N GLY A 94 6.04 5.25 4.05
CA GLY A 94 6.42 6.43 3.26
C GLY A 94 5.24 7.30 2.80
N GLY A 95 4.00 6.85 2.96
CA GLY A 95 2.81 7.55 2.48
C GLY A 95 1.94 8.16 3.59
N GLY A 96 0.81 8.75 3.19
CA GLY A 96 -0.13 9.45 4.09
C GLY A 96 -0.89 8.54 5.07
N CYS A 97 -0.75 7.22 4.95
CA CYS A 97 -1.47 6.22 5.75
C CYS A 97 -0.59 5.50 6.78
N ILE A 98 0.55 6.09 7.16
CA ILE A 98 1.47 5.47 8.14
C ILE A 98 0.79 5.12 9.47
N GLU A 99 -0.08 5.98 10.00
CA GLU A 99 -0.74 5.74 11.29
C GLU A 99 -1.69 4.53 11.22
N THR A 100 -2.53 4.48 10.18
CA THR A 100 -3.45 3.36 9.97
C THR A 100 -2.72 2.06 9.64
N PHE A 101 -1.55 2.16 8.98
CA PHE A 101 -0.69 1.02 8.71
C PHE A 101 -0.08 0.44 9.99
N ILE A 102 0.46 1.29 10.87
CA ILE A 102 1.02 0.85 12.17
C ILE A 102 -0.06 0.20 13.05
N ASP A 103 -1.29 0.73 13.04
CA ASP A 103 -2.39 0.13 13.80
C ASP A 103 -2.81 -1.23 13.23
N TRP A 104 -2.73 -1.41 11.91
CA TRP A 104 -2.91 -2.70 11.27
C TRP A 104 -1.76 -3.67 11.62
N GLU A 105 -0.49 -3.26 11.55
CA GLU A 105 0.68 -4.07 11.93
C GLU A 105 0.55 -4.59 13.37
N LYS A 106 0.23 -3.69 14.33
CA LYS A 106 -0.01 -4.10 15.72
C LYS A 106 -1.14 -5.13 15.85
N CYS A 107 -2.22 -4.97 15.09
CA CYS A 107 -3.31 -5.93 15.11
C CYS A 107 -2.86 -7.31 14.60
N VAL A 108 -2.08 -7.34 13.52
CA VAL A 108 -1.51 -8.57 12.95
C VAL A 108 -0.58 -9.23 13.95
N GLU A 109 0.36 -8.47 14.54
CA GLU A 109 1.29 -8.96 15.57
C GLU A 109 0.56 -9.56 16.78
N GLU A 110 -0.50 -8.89 17.27
CA GLU A 110 -1.35 -9.41 18.33
C GLU A 110 -2.06 -10.71 17.93
N GLY A 111 -2.60 -10.76 16.72
CA GLY A 111 -3.29 -11.94 16.18
C GLY A 111 -2.35 -13.14 16.05
N GLU A 112 -1.14 -12.93 15.52
CA GLU A 112 -0.11 -13.96 15.41
C GLU A 112 0.32 -14.48 16.78
N LYS A 113 0.62 -13.56 17.70
CA LYS A 113 1.01 -13.90 19.08
C LYS A 113 -0.05 -14.72 19.80
N ASN A 114 -1.32 -14.40 19.59
CA ASN A 114 -2.45 -15.09 20.21
C ASN A 114 -2.94 -16.30 19.41
N LYS A 115 -2.38 -16.56 18.22
CA LYS A 115 -2.81 -17.61 17.27
C LYS A 115 -4.29 -17.48 16.88
N GLU A 116 -4.74 -16.24 16.68
CA GLU A 116 -6.07 -15.90 16.22
C GLU A 116 -6.14 -15.92 14.68
N ASP A 117 -7.35 -15.97 14.12
CA ASP A 117 -7.55 -15.70 12.70
C ASP A 117 -7.37 -14.20 12.46
N ILE A 118 -6.23 -13.81 11.89
CA ILE A 118 -5.85 -12.42 11.63
C ILE A 118 -6.84 -11.76 10.67
N VAL A 119 -7.41 -12.52 9.72
CA VAL A 119 -8.36 -11.97 8.74
C VAL A 119 -9.62 -11.50 9.46
N GLU A 120 -10.16 -12.31 10.37
CA GLU A 120 -11.32 -11.95 11.16
C GLU A 120 -10.98 -10.88 12.21
N LYS A 121 -9.89 -11.07 12.96
CA LYS A 121 -9.46 -10.18 14.05
C LYS A 121 -9.16 -8.77 13.56
N CYS A 122 -8.46 -8.65 12.42
CA CYS A 122 -7.96 -7.38 11.90
C CYS A 122 -8.78 -6.84 10.74
N PHE A 123 -9.95 -7.44 10.42
CA PHE A 123 -10.83 -6.99 9.34
C PHE A 123 -11.09 -5.48 9.36
N GLN A 124 -11.40 -4.91 10.54
CA GLN A 124 -11.67 -3.48 10.68
C GLN A 124 -10.41 -2.62 10.46
N ALA A 125 -9.25 -3.08 10.94
CA ALA A 125 -7.98 -2.39 10.72
C ALA A 125 -7.59 -2.41 9.24
N THR A 126 -7.71 -3.57 8.58
CA THR A 126 -7.48 -3.73 7.14
C THR A 126 -8.42 -2.84 6.32
N ALA A 127 -9.72 -2.78 6.68
CA ALA A 127 -10.69 -1.92 6.01
C ALA A 127 -10.37 -0.42 6.21
N ALA A 128 -9.94 -0.02 7.40
CA ALA A 128 -9.52 1.36 7.67
C ALA A 128 -8.27 1.74 6.87
N LEU A 129 -7.29 0.83 6.78
CA LEU A 129 -6.08 1.00 6.00
C LEU A 129 -6.39 1.16 4.50
N LYS A 130 -7.19 0.23 3.93
CA LYS A 130 -7.62 0.30 2.53
C LYS A 130 -8.34 1.62 2.22
N LYS A 131 -9.28 2.02 3.07
CA LYS A 131 -10.00 3.29 2.91
C LYS A 131 -9.06 4.50 2.93
N CYS A 132 -8.05 4.49 3.78
CA CYS A 132 -7.03 5.53 3.78
C CYS A 132 -6.27 5.54 2.45
N MET A 133 -5.82 4.39 1.98
CA MET A 133 -5.05 4.28 0.73
C MET A 133 -5.87 4.73 -0.49
N GLU A 134 -7.16 4.40 -0.54
CA GLU A 134 -8.09 4.88 -1.59
C GLU A 134 -8.20 6.41 -1.59
N ALA A 135 -8.24 7.04 -0.41
CA ALA A 135 -8.26 8.49 -0.27
C ALA A 135 -6.92 9.16 -0.65
N HIS A 136 -5.83 8.41 -0.56
CA HIS A 136 -4.46 8.81 -0.93
C HIS A 136 -3.97 8.05 -2.18
N SER A 137 -4.87 7.85 -3.15
CA SER A 137 -4.62 6.99 -4.32
C SER A 137 -3.51 7.51 -5.24
N ASP A 138 -3.14 8.79 -5.18
CA ASP A 138 -2.00 9.36 -5.91
C ASP A 138 -0.67 8.71 -5.51
N TYR A 139 -0.50 8.40 -4.22
CA TYR A 139 0.65 7.66 -3.71
C TYR A 139 0.48 6.14 -3.83
N TYR A 140 -0.70 5.63 -3.47
CA TYR A 140 -0.94 4.17 -3.35
C TYR A 140 -1.45 3.49 -4.64
N ALA A 141 -1.56 4.21 -5.77
CA ALA A 141 -2.12 3.70 -7.02
C ALA A 141 -1.55 2.34 -7.47
N PRO A 142 -0.22 2.10 -7.49
CA PRO A 142 0.32 0.82 -7.94
C PRO A 142 -0.18 -0.36 -7.10
N LEU A 143 -0.34 -0.14 -5.79
CA LEU A 143 -0.81 -1.16 -4.88
C LEU A 143 -2.31 -1.42 -5.04
N LEU A 144 -3.12 -0.36 -5.11
CA LEU A 144 -4.57 -0.46 -5.30
C LEU A 144 -4.93 -1.14 -6.64
N GLN A 145 -4.11 -0.92 -7.68
CA GLN A 145 -4.27 -1.59 -8.97
C GLN A 145 -3.96 -3.09 -8.87
N ALA A 146 -2.87 -3.45 -8.18
CA ALA A 146 -2.51 -4.85 -7.96
C ALA A 146 -3.59 -5.57 -7.12
N GLU A 147 -4.11 -4.93 -6.07
CA GLU A 147 -5.19 -5.46 -5.24
C GLU A 147 -6.44 -5.74 -6.08
N LYS A 148 -6.87 -4.76 -6.89
CA LYS A 148 -8.04 -4.91 -7.77
C LYS A 148 -7.87 -6.03 -8.79
N ALA A 149 -6.69 -6.15 -9.41
CA ALA A 149 -6.42 -7.22 -10.37
C ALA A 149 -6.46 -8.60 -9.69
N ALA A 150 -5.95 -8.71 -8.46
CA ALA A 150 -6.03 -9.95 -7.69
C ALA A 150 -7.48 -10.30 -7.30
N GLU A 151 -8.29 -9.30 -6.94
CA GLU A 151 -9.73 -9.49 -6.64
C GLU A 151 -10.50 -9.99 -7.87
N GLU A 152 -10.25 -9.40 -9.05
CA GLU A 152 -10.88 -9.81 -10.31
C GLU A 152 -10.50 -11.24 -10.71
N GLU A 153 -9.22 -11.62 -10.59
CA GLU A 153 -8.77 -12.99 -10.84
C GLU A 153 -9.37 -13.99 -9.86
N ALA A 154 -9.42 -13.67 -8.56
CA ALA A 154 -10.04 -14.52 -7.56
C ALA A 154 -11.54 -14.72 -7.84
N ALA A 155 -12.26 -13.65 -8.20
CA ALA A 155 -13.68 -13.71 -8.55
C ALA A 155 -13.92 -14.63 -9.76
N LYS A 156 -13.08 -14.53 -10.81
CA LYS A 156 -13.15 -15.39 -11.99
C LYS A 156 -12.90 -16.86 -11.64
N GLN A 157 -11.89 -17.16 -10.82
CA GLN A 157 -11.60 -18.54 -10.39
C GLN A 157 -12.76 -19.15 -9.61
N LEU A 158 -13.40 -18.37 -8.73
CA LEU A 158 -14.59 -18.81 -7.99
C LEU A 158 -15.78 -19.08 -8.91
N GLU A 159 -15.96 -18.29 -9.97
CA GLU A 159 -17.00 -18.53 -10.97
C GLU A 159 -16.74 -19.82 -11.78
N GLU A 160 -15.52 -20.01 -12.26
CA GLU A 160 -15.11 -21.22 -12.99
C GLU A 160 -15.23 -22.49 -12.13
N GLU A 161 -14.88 -22.41 -10.84
CA GLU A 161 -15.07 -23.51 -9.90
C GLU A 161 -16.55 -23.84 -9.71
N LYS A 162 -17.39 -22.81 -9.53
CA LYS A 162 -18.84 -22.99 -9.39
C LYS A 162 -19.46 -23.61 -10.65
N GLU A 163 -19.06 -23.19 -11.84
CA GLU A 163 -19.51 -23.78 -13.10
C GLU A 163 -19.06 -25.25 -13.23
N ARG A 164 -17.83 -25.57 -12.84
CA ARG A 164 -17.31 -26.94 -12.82
C ARG A 164 -18.10 -27.84 -11.85
N SER A 165 -18.39 -27.35 -10.65
CA SER A 165 -19.18 -28.09 -9.65
C SER A 165 -20.63 -28.30 -10.10
N ASN A 166 -21.25 -27.32 -10.76
CA ASN A 166 -22.62 -27.43 -11.28
C ASN A 166 -22.73 -28.40 -12.47
N ASN A 167 -21.67 -28.56 -13.27
CA ASN A 167 -21.64 -29.49 -14.40
C ASN A 167 -21.30 -30.94 -13.99
N GLN A 168 -21.05 -31.21 -12.70
CA GLN A 168 -20.72 -32.54 -12.16
C GLN A 168 -21.83 -33.16 -11.28
N GLY A 169 -22.94 -32.46 -11.06
CA GLY A 169 -24.13 -32.94 -10.33
C GLY A 169 -25.29 -33.29 -11.24
#